data_AF-A0A9P1G1V6-F1
#
_entry.id   AF-A0A9P1G1V6-F1
#
_cell.length_a   1.000
_cell.length_b   1.000
_cell.length_c   1.000
_cell.angle_alpha   90.00
_cell.angle_beta   90.00
_cell.angle_gamma   90.00
#
_symmetry.space_group_name_H-M   'P 1'
#
loop_
_entity.id
_entity.type
_entity.pdbx_description
1 polymer ?
#
loop_
_entity_poly.entity_id
_entity_poly.type
_entity_poly.pdbx_seq_one_letter_code
_entity_poly.pdbx_strand_id
1 'polypeptide(L)'
;MGNVPITTCNKVLGCDFGGVSEVFCHASRSIRYNEEDVQLALRVVYAPMEDASAEFLKMGQEVLIAGIKKVQGWDPLTWRQERVARQQVTGQTSQLWPSLSESRFGRAHRAWSVEILASDGRGGVRNLPGLLQVAHARKDRELDKVKGAVQEISTVANYARRFNHHVAELAGEDPDVPAIRVATTVACFVLDGVNPEIADAGDTLLLTLFDAKNLTKFVFEGAEDFLELPQAFFHFVLWSSGGKELVADLQGIQQERDLLLVDPVLLTTGDLDISELLSLATSTGTGSDFQTCNRKRFNLWHPRCAQLCQSFDPQRRGGNTRRACGVPLPNCGVGGG
;
A
#
# COMPACT_ATOMS: atom_id res chain seq x y z
N MET A 1 16.17 39.66 -18.14
CA MET A 1 15.69 38.32 -17.75
C MET A 1 15.28 37.61 -19.03
N GLY A 2 16.16 36.76 -19.57
CA GLY A 2 15.95 36.08 -20.84
C GLY A 2 15.43 34.66 -20.60
N ASN A 3 14.29 34.34 -21.20
CA ASN A 3 13.76 32.98 -21.22
C ASN A 3 14.63 32.11 -22.14
N VAL A 4 15.27 31.09 -21.57
CA VAL A 4 15.98 30.06 -22.34
C VAL A 4 14.94 29.02 -22.77
N PRO A 5 14.80 28.72 -24.08
CA PRO A 5 13.89 27.68 -24.54
C PRO A 5 14.47 26.30 -24.22
N ILE A 6 13.70 25.50 -23.47
CA ILE A 6 13.97 24.07 -23.28
C ILE A 6 13.76 23.39 -24.63
N THR A 7 14.85 23.00 -25.26
CA THR A 7 14.86 22.21 -26.50
C THR A 7 14.77 20.75 -26.13
N THR A 8 13.61 20.12 -26.32
CA THR A 8 13.46 18.67 -26.23
C THR A 8 14.13 18.04 -27.44
N CYS A 9 15.28 17.40 -27.22
CA CYS A 9 16.05 16.71 -28.23
C CYS A 9 15.36 15.37 -28.58
N ASN A 10 14.50 15.38 -29.60
CA ASN A 10 13.92 14.16 -30.18
C ASN A 10 14.92 13.49 -31.13
N LYS A 11 16.03 12.97 -30.60
CA LYS A 11 16.79 11.91 -31.27
C LYS A 11 16.60 10.63 -30.46
N VAL A 12 15.54 9.91 -30.80
CA VAL A 12 15.28 8.55 -30.33
C VAL A 12 16.40 7.69 -30.91
N LEU A 13 17.35 7.29 -30.06
CA LEU A 13 18.27 6.21 -30.37
C LEU A 13 17.42 4.94 -30.44
N GLY A 14 17.50 4.20 -31.54
CA GLY A 14 16.87 2.88 -31.62
C GLY A 14 17.44 2.01 -30.51
N CYS A 15 16.65 1.81 -29.45
CA CYS A 15 16.97 0.88 -28.39
C CYS A 15 16.65 -0.53 -28.92
N ASP A 16 17.68 -1.29 -29.29
CA ASP A 16 17.53 -2.73 -29.51
C ASP A 16 17.21 -3.38 -28.17
N PHE A 17 15.94 -3.68 -27.91
CA PHE A 17 15.46 -4.44 -26.75
C PHE A 17 15.88 -5.93 -26.82
N GLY A 18 17.18 -6.20 -27.01
CA GLY A 18 17.72 -7.54 -27.23
C GLY A 18 17.58 -8.53 -26.06
N GLY A 19 16.98 -8.09 -24.94
CA GLY A 19 16.70 -8.92 -23.76
C GLY A 19 15.25 -9.35 -23.59
N VAL A 20 14.31 -8.88 -24.42
CA VAL A 20 12.89 -9.27 -24.37
C VAL A 20 12.67 -10.52 -25.22
N SER A 21 11.90 -11.49 -24.73
CA SER A 21 11.63 -12.72 -25.47
C SER A 21 11.06 -12.44 -26.87
N GLU A 22 11.58 -13.10 -27.92
CA GLU A 22 11.08 -12.99 -29.30
C GLU A 22 9.57 -13.20 -29.43
N VAL A 23 8.99 -14.00 -28.52
CA VAL A 23 7.55 -14.26 -28.45
C VAL A 23 6.75 -12.98 -28.18
N PHE A 24 7.29 -12.08 -27.36
CA PHE A 24 6.63 -10.81 -27.06
C PHE A 24 6.72 -9.83 -28.24
N CYS A 25 7.89 -9.78 -28.90
CA CYS A 25 8.10 -8.97 -30.10
C CYS A 25 7.18 -9.36 -31.27
N HIS A 26 6.81 -10.64 -31.37
CA HIS A 26 5.85 -11.10 -32.37
C HIS A 26 4.40 -10.75 -32.03
N ALA A 27 4.01 -10.84 -30.75
CA ALA A 27 2.66 -10.49 -30.30
C ALA A 27 2.38 -8.98 -30.41
N SER A 28 3.37 -8.14 -30.10
CA SER A 28 3.25 -6.67 -30.21
C SER A 28 3.05 -6.20 -31.65
N ARG A 29 3.59 -6.88 -32.68
CA ARG A 29 3.38 -6.51 -34.09
C ARG A 29 1.92 -6.60 -34.57
N SER A 30 1.07 -7.37 -33.88
CA SER A 30 -0.36 -7.49 -34.23
C SER A 30 -1.19 -6.28 -33.78
N ILE A 31 -0.68 -5.48 -32.84
CA ILE A 31 -1.34 -4.29 -32.30
C ILE A 31 -0.46 -3.11 -32.72
N ARG A 32 -1.04 -2.04 -33.28
CA ARG A 32 -0.28 -0.88 -33.79
C ARG A 32 0.30 -0.03 -32.66
N TYR A 33 1.10 -0.60 -31.76
CA TYR A 33 1.96 0.17 -30.87
C TYR A 33 3.29 0.40 -31.59
N ASN A 34 3.69 1.67 -31.67
CA ASN A 34 5.03 1.98 -32.11
C ASN A 34 5.99 1.51 -31.01
N GLU A 35 7.00 0.72 -31.36
CA GLU A 35 8.05 0.29 -30.42
C GLU A 35 8.73 1.51 -29.75
N GLU A 36 8.71 2.66 -30.42
CA GLU A 36 9.19 3.95 -29.93
C GLU A 36 8.45 4.49 -28.69
N ASP A 37 7.23 4.00 -28.41
CA ASP A 37 6.44 4.45 -27.26
C ASP A 37 6.83 3.69 -25.97
N VAL A 38 7.52 2.54 -26.08
CA VAL A 38 7.88 1.71 -24.92
C VAL A 38 8.94 2.42 -24.06
N GLN A 39 8.61 2.66 -22.80
CA GLN A 39 9.47 3.36 -21.83
C GLN A 39 10.27 2.38 -20.97
N LEU A 40 9.70 1.23 -20.58
CA LEU A 40 10.34 0.22 -19.74
C LEU A 40 9.93 -1.19 -20.17
N ALA A 41 10.88 -2.13 -20.06
CA ALA A 41 10.64 -3.56 -20.16
C ALA A 41 10.87 -4.20 -18.78
N LEU A 42 9.88 -4.94 -18.29
CA LEU A 42 9.85 -5.48 -16.94
C LEU A 42 9.61 -6.99 -16.96
N ARG A 43 10.16 -7.70 -15.99
CA ARG A 43 9.81 -9.10 -15.70
C ARG A 43 9.24 -9.22 -14.29
N VAL A 44 8.08 -9.84 -14.16
CA VAL A 44 7.47 -10.13 -12.86
C VAL A 44 8.31 -11.19 -12.15
N VAL A 45 8.90 -10.85 -11.01
CA VAL A 45 9.77 -11.74 -10.22
C VAL A 45 9.13 -12.23 -8.94
N TYR A 46 8.07 -11.56 -8.47
CA TYR A 46 7.30 -11.99 -7.30
C TYR A 46 5.84 -11.53 -7.37
N ALA A 47 4.90 -12.47 -7.27
CA ALA A 47 3.46 -12.23 -7.36
C ALA A 47 2.69 -13.25 -6.48
N PRO A 48 2.56 -13.01 -5.17
CA PRO A 48 1.96 -13.97 -4.23
C PRO A 48 0.43 -13.96 -4.23
N MET A 49 -0.21 -12.99 -4.90
CA MET A 49 -1.67 -12.88 -4.91
C MET A 49 -2.28 -13.77 -5.99
N GLU A 50 -3.13 -14.70 -5.56
CA GLU A 50 -3.87 -15.64 -6.42
C GLU A 50 -5.22 -15.07 -6.91
N ASP A 51 -5.37 -13.74 -7.00
CA ASP A 51 -6.61 -13.12 -7.49
C ASP A 51 -6.75 -13.34 -9.02
N ALA A 52 -7.98 -13.47 -9.52
CA ALA A 52 -8.27 -13.45 -10.95
C ALA A 52 -7.70 -12.21 -11.64
N SER A 53 -7.63 -11.09 -10.90
CA SER A 53 -7.01 -9.85 -11.40
C SER A 53 -5.50 -10.00 -11.66
N ALA A 54 -4.83 -10.94 -10.98
CA ALA A 54 -3.41 -11.26 -11.17
C ALA A 54 -3.13 -12.15 -12.39
N GLU A 55 -4.16 -12.55 -13.15
CA GLU A 55 -3.99 -13.42 -14.33
C GLU A 55 -2.98 -12.86 -15.35
N PHE A 56 -2.84 -11.53 -15.41
CA PHE A 56 -1.98 -10.81 -16.34
C PHE A 56 -0.59 -10.46 -15.79
N LEU A 57 -0.30 -10.76 -14.52
CA LEU A 57 0.97 -10.44 -13.86
C LEU A 57 1.52 -11.66 -13.12
N LYS A 58 1.79 -12.74 -13.87
CA LYS A 58 2.31 -14.00 -13.33
C LYS A 58 3.82 -13.97 -13.19
N MET A 59 4.36 -14.74 -12.23
CA MET A 59 5.81 -14.88 -12.07
C MET A 59 6.46 -15.36 -13.39
N GLY A 60 7.56 -14.71 -13.77
CA GLY A 60 8.29 -14.95 -15.02
C GLY A 60 7.72 -14.21 -16.23
N GLN A 61 6.51 -13.64 -16.13
CA GLN A 61 5.89 -12.90 -17.23
C GLN A 61 6.64 -11.60 -17.50
N GLU A 62 6.88 -11.33 -18.78
CA GLU A 62 7.40 -10.06 -19.25
C GLU A 62 6.25 -9.13 -19.60
N VAL A 63 6.38 -7.86 -19.21
CA VAL A 63 5.42 -6.80 -19.48
C VAL A 63 6.16 -5.55 -19.94
N LEU A 64 5.52 -4.77 -20.81
CA LEU A 64 6.06 -3.50 -21.29
C LEU A 64 5.26 -2.34 -20.69
N ILE A 65 5.93 -1.23 -20.47
CA ILE A 65 5.30 0.02 -20.04
C ILE A 65 5.36 1.01 -21.21
N ALA A 66 4.22 1.35 -21.80
CA ALA A 66 4.15 2.23 -22.97
C ALA A 66 3.85 3.70 -22.63
N GLY A 67 3.16 3.95 -21.52
CA GLY A 67 2.84 5.31 -21.06
C GLY A 67 3.27 5.50 -19.62
N ILE A 68 3.89 6.63 -19.31
CA ILE A 68 4.22 7.01 -17.94
C ILE A 68 3.82 8.47 -17.71
N LYS A 69 2.92 8.70 -16.76
CA LYS A 69 2.42 10.04 -16.45
C LYS A 69 2.37 10.29 -14.95
N LYS A 70 2.70 11.52 -14.55
CA LYS A 70 2.40 12.00 -13.20
C LYS A 70 0.91 12.29 -13.10
N VAL A 71 0.29 11.89 -11.99
CA VAL A 71 -1.14 12.07 -11.76
C VAL A 71 -1.35 13.10 -10.66
N GLN A 72 -2.14 14.13 -10.96
CA GLN A 72 -2.66 15.05 -9.95
C GLN A 72 -3.72 14.32 -9.12
N GLY A 73 -3.67 14.44 -7.79
CA GLY A 73 -4.58 13.72 -6.89
C GLY A 73 -3.99 12.45 -6.26
N TRP A 74 -2.74 12.11 -6.57
CA TRP A 74 -1.99 11.03 -5.92
C TRP A 74 -1.08 11.51 -4.77
N ASP A 75 -1.19 12.79 -4.38
CA ASP A 75 -0.46 13.36 -3.25
C ASP A 75 -0.56 12.52 -1.96
N PRO A 76 -1.70 11.86 -1.64
CA PRO A 76 -1.78 10.98 -0.48
C PRO A 76 -0.69 9.90 -0.41
N LEU A 77 -0.21 9.36 -1.54
CA LEU A 77 0.87 8.36 -1.54
C LEU A 77 2.18 8.89 -0.92
N THR A 78 2.41 10.21 -0.97
CA THR A 78 3.63 10.85 -0.51
C THR A 78 3.55 11.44 0.91
N TRP A 79 2.36 11.46 1.52
CA TRP A 79 2.16 12.12 2.82
C TRP A 79 3.02 11.52 3.95
N ARG A 80 3.24 10.19 3.94
CA ARG A 80 4.07 9.54 4.95
C ARG A 80 5.54 9.96 4.84
N GLN A 81 6.05 10.15 3.61
CA GLN A 81 7.41 10.63 3.35
C GLN A 81 7.57 12.09 3.75
N GLU A 82 6.60 12.94 3.37
CA GLU A 82 6.61 14.35 3.72
C GLU A 82 6.61 14.56 5.23
N ARG A 83 5.83 13.75 5.95
CA ARG A 83 5.81 13.77 7.41
C ARG A 83 7.15 13.39 8.02
N VAL A 84 7.78 12.30 7.55
CA VAL A 84 9.12 11.91 8.01
C VAL A 84 10.14 13.02 7.73
N ALA A 85 10.10 13.62 6.55
CA ALA A 85 10.97 14.75 6.20
C ALA A 85 10.75 15.96 7.14
N ARG A 86 9.49 16.31 7.44
CA ARG A 86 9.17 17.39 8.39
C ARG A 86 9.65 17.09 9.81
N GLN A 87 9.51 15.85 10.28
CA GLN A 87 10.01 15.44 11.61
C GLN A 87 11.54 15.55 11.70
N GLN A 88 12.25 15.19 10.64
CA GLN A 88 13.72 15.35 10.58
C GLN A 88 14.15 16.81 10.66
N VAL A 89 13.44 17.71 9.98
CA VAL A 89 13.75 19.15 9.98
C VAL A 89 13.42 19.80 11.33
N THR A 90 12.30 19.40 11.96
CA THR A 90 11.83 20.02 13.21
C THR A 90 12.47 19.41 14.46
N GLY A 91 13.12 18.24 14.36
CA GLY A 91 13.64 17.49 15.51
C GLY A 91 12.55 16.91 16.42
N GLN A 92 11.27 17.05 16.08
CA GLN A 92 10.16 16.48 16.84
C GLN A 92 9.93 15.03 16.42
N THR A 93 10.49 14.09 17.19
CA THR A 93 10.21 12.67 17.01
C THR A 93 8.91 12.31 17.74
N SER A 94 7.84 12.04 16.98
CA SER A 94 6.66 11.41 17.58
C SER A 94 7.00 9.96 17.89
N GLN A 95 7.03 9.60 19.17
CA GLN A 95 7.29 8.22 19.61
C GLN A 95 6.30 7.20 19.03
N LEU A 96 5.16 7.65 18.52
CA LEU A 96 4.13 6.79 17.95
C LEU A 96 4.26 6.65 16.44
N TRP A 97 5.14 7.40 15.77
CA TRP A 97 5.36 7.21 14.34
C TRP A 97 6.22 5.97 14.07
N PRO A 98 5.90 5.13 13.07
CA PRO A 98 6.75 4.00 12.72
C PRO A 98 8.15 4.43 12.30
N SER A 99 9.17 3.78 12.85
CA SER A 99 10.55 3.98 12.43
C SER A 99 10.83 3.30 11.08
N LEU A 100 11.93 3.71 10.42
CA LEU A 100 12.38 3.10 9.16
C LEU A 100 12.84 1.64 9.31
N SER A 101 13.22 1.25 10.52
CA SER A 101 13.59 -0.13 10.86
C SER A 101 12.37 -1.02 11.07
N GLU A 102 11.26 -0.45 11.54
CA GLU A 102 10.01 -1.20 11.77
C GLU A 102 9.29 -1.54 10.48
N SER A 103 9.39 -0.68 9.47
CA SER A 103 8.57 -0.81 8.27
C SER A 103 9.10 0.02 7.11
N ARG A 104 8.67 -0.32 5.89
CA ARG A 104 8.81 0.52 4.70
C ARG A 104 8.04 1.84 4.78
N PHE A 105 7.26 2.07 5.84
CA PHE A 105 6.40 3.24 6.05
C PHE A 105 7.08 4.58 5.72
N GLY A 106 8.33 4.79 6.14
CA GLY A 106 9.06 6.04 5.86
C GLY A 106 9.90 6.05 4.58
N ARG A 107 9.92 4.97 3.79
CA ARG A 107 10.75 4.90 2.57
C ARG A 107 10.16 5.78 1.48
N ALA A 108 10.99 6.69 0.97
CA ALA A 108 10.60 7.59 -0.10
C ALA A 108 10.46 6.87 -1.44
N HIS A 109 9.36 7.13 -2.15
CA HIS A 109 9.12 6.59 -3.48
C HIS A 109 8.51 7.65 -4.39
N ARG A 110 8.69 7.46 -5.69
CA ARG A 110 7.97 8.17 -6.74
C ARG A 110 6.88 7.25 -7.27
N ALA A 111 5.75 7.84 -7.62
CA ALA A 111 4.59 7.14 -8.15
C ALA A 111 4.22 7.71 -9.52
N TRP A 112 3.93 6.84 -10.47
CA TRP A 112 3.45 7.20 -11.81
C TRP A 112 2.29 6.32 -12.23
N SER A 113 1.33 6.89 -12.95
CA SER A 113 0.35 6.09 -13.67
C SER A 113 0.99 5.57 -14.94
N VAL A 114 0.78 4.30 -15.20
CA VAL A 114 1.38 3.58 -16.31
C VAL A 114 0.36 2.82 -17.13
N GLU A 115 0.66 2.64 -18.41
CA GLU A 115 -0.04 1.72 -19.29
C GLU A 115 0.80 0.45 -19.44
N ILE A 116 0.29 -0.65 -18.90
CA ILE A 116 0.94 -1.96 -18.86
C ILE A 116 0.46 -2.77 -20.05
N LEU A 117 1.38 -3.15 -20.92
CA LEU A 117 1.14 -4.08 -22.00
C LEU A 117 1.55 -5.48 -21.54
N ALA A 118 0.57 -6.35 -21.32
CA ALA A 118 0.77 -7.72 -20.84
C ALA A 118 0.20 -8.74 -21.84
N SER A 119 0.91 -9.84 -22.05
CA SER A 119 0.39 -10.94 -22.88
C SER A 119 -0.86 -11.58 -22.24
N ASP A 120 -1.85 -11.93 -23.06
CA ASP A 120 -3.04 -12.67 -22.64
C ASP A 120 -2.86 -14.21 -22.67
N GLY A 121 -1.65 -14.69 -23.00
CA GLY A 121 -1.33 -16.11 -23.14
C GLY A 121 -1.91 -16.78 -24.39
N ARG A 122 -2.62 -16.05 -25.25
CA ARG A 122 -3.24 -16.51 -26.50
C ARG A 122 -2.67 -15.81 -27.74
N GLY A 123 -1.49 -15.20 -27.58
CA GLY A 123 -0.82 -14.40 -28.61
C GLY A 123 -1.33 -12.96 -28.73
N GLY A 124 -2.32 -12.57 -27.92
CA GLY A 124 -2.76 -11.19 -27.80
C GLY A 124 -2.00 -10.42 -26.71
N VAL A 125 -2.17 -9.11 -26.72
CA VAL A 125 -1.68 -8.20 -25.68
C VAL A 125 -2.86 -7.40 -25.15
N ARG A 126 -2.94 -7.26 -23.83
CA ARG A 126 -3.90 -6.37 -23.16
C ARG A 126 -3.19 -5.14 -22.63
N ASN A 127 -3.85 -3.99 -22.76
CA ASN A 127 -3.45 -2.77 -22.09
C ASN A 127 -4.19 -2.68 -20.74
N LEU A 128 -3.43 -2.58 -19.66
CA LEU A 128 -3.92 -2.50 -18.29
C LEU A 128 -3.41 -1.22 -17.63
N PRO A 129 -4.29 -0.46 -16.95
CA PRO A 129 -3.86 0.68 -16.15
C PRO A 129 -3.11 0.22 -14.90
N GLY A 130 -2.05 0.95 -14.56
CA GLY A 130 -1.22 0.63 -13.41
C GLY A 130 -0.70 1.84 -12.65
N LEU A 131 -0.21 1.54 -11.46
CA LEU A 131 0.60 2.38 -10.59
C LEU A 131 2.00 1.77 -10.52
N LEU A 132 3.00 2.51 -10.99
CA LEU A 132 4.41 2.18 -10.87
C LEU A 132 4.99 2.95 -9.68
N GLN A 133 5.53 2.24 -8.69
CA GLN A 133 6.20 2.84 -7.54
C GLN A 133 7.69 2.46 -7.53
N VAL A 134 8.55 3.49 -7.54
CA VAL A 134 10.02 3.31 -7.52
C VAL A 134 10.60 4.02 -6.30
N ALA A 135 11.34 3.29 -5.48
CA ALA A 135 12.03 3.86 -4.33
C ALA A 135 13.05 4.93 -4.75
N HIS A 136 13.13 6.03 -4.00
CA HIS A 136 14.10 7.09 -4.24
C HIS A 136 15.53 6.58 -4.12
N ALA A 137 15.84 5.92 -3.00
CA ALA A 137 17.17 5.37 -2.75
C ALA A 137 17.34 4.05 -3.49
N ARG A 138 18.43 3.92 -4.27
CA ARG A 138 18.71 2.70 -5.06
C ARG A 138 18.84 1.45 -4.20
N LYS A 139 19.43 1.56 -3.00
CA LYS A 139 19.48 0.46 -2.02
C LYS A 139 18.10 -0.10 -1.66
N ASP A 140 17.04 0.69 -1.80
CA ASP A 140 15.67 0.25 -1.48
C ASP A 140 14.94 -0.38 -2.68
N ARG A 141 15.62 -0.46 -3.84
CA ARG A 141 15.19 -1.14 -5.06
C ARG A 141 15.72 -2.59 -5.16
N GLU A 142 16.29 -3.10 -4.07
CA GLU A 142 16.73 -4.49 -3.95
C GLU A 142 15.53 -5.45 -3.88
N LEU A 143 15.66 -6.62 -4.50
CA LEU A 143 14.59 -7.61 -4.60
C LEU A 143 13.97 -7.95 -3.24
N ASP A 144 14.79 -8.21 -2.22
CA ASP A 144 14.30 -8.61 -0.90
C ASP A 144 13.42 -7.54 -0.24
N LYS A 145 13.75 -6.26 -0.44
CA LYS A 145 12.98 -5.14 0.11
C LYS A 145 11.65 -4.96 -0.62
N VAL A 146 11.67 -5.08 -1.94
CA VAL A 146 10.44 -4.98 -2.76
C VAL A 146 9.54 -6.19 -2.51
N LYS A 147 10.12 -7.39 -2.43
CA LYS A 147 9.42 -8.64 -2.08
C LYS A 147 8.76 -8.54 -0.70
N GLY A 148 9.47 -7.99 0.30
CA GLY A 148 8.90 -7.72 1.62
C GLY A 148 7.67 -6.81 1.55
N ALA A 149 7.73 -5.73 0.75
CA ALA A 149 6.58 -4.84 0.54
C ALA A 149 5.38 -5.56 -0.12
N VAL A 150 5.62 -6.37 -1.15
CA VAL A 150 4.55 -7.16 -1.78
C VAL A 150 3.96 -8.17 -0.79
N GLN A 151 4.78 -8.77 0.07
CA GLN A 151 4.33 -9.70 1.09
C GLN A 151 3.43 -9.01 2.13
N GLU A 152 3.81 -7.83 2.62
CA GLU A 152 2.98 -7.02 3.52
C GLU A 152 1.61 -6.74 2.89
N ILE A 153 1.59 -6.27 1.63
CA ILE A 153 0.36 -5.97 0.89
C ILE A 153 -0.50 -7.22 0.74
N SER A 154 0.10 -8.36 0.40
CA SER A 154 -0.59 -9.65 0.29
C SER A 154 -1.20 -10.10 1.63
N THR A 155 -0.50 -9.88 2.74
CA THR A 155 -1.03 -10.17 4.08
C THR A 155 -2.24 -9.29 4.39
N VAL A 156 -2.19 -8.00 4.06
CA VAL A 156 -3.35 -7.09 4.22
C VAL A 156 -4.52 -7.54 3.33
N ALA A 157 -4.27 -8.00 2.11
CA ALA A 157 -5.30 -8.55 1.23
C ALA A 157 -5.98 -9.79 1.83
N ASN A 158 -5.21 -10.66 2.49
CA ASN A 158 -5.76 -11.81 3.22
C ASN A 158 -6.63 -11.40 4.41
N TYR A 159 -6.23 -10.35 5.15
CA TYR A 159 -7.09 -9.77 6.18
C TYR A 159 -8.38 -9.20 5.59
N ALA A 160 -8.30 -8.50 4.46
CA ALA A 160 -9.47 -7.94 3.80
C ALA A 160 -10.46 -9.05 3.39
N ARG A 161 -9.97 -10.17 2.87
CA ARG A 161 -10.80 -11.34 2.55
C ARG A 161 -11.54 -11.89 3.78
N ARG A 162 -10.83 -12.07 4.90
CA ARG A 162 -11.42 -12.54 6.17
C ARG A 162 -12.43 -11.54 6.74
N PHE A 163 -12.13 -10.25 6.65
CA PHE A 163 -13.02 -9.17 7.07
C PHE A 163 -14.30 -9.16 6.22
N ASN A 164 -14.20 -9.23 4.89
CA ASN A 164 -15.36 -9.26 4.01
C ASN A 164 -16.24 -10.48 4.26
N HIS A 165 -15.64 -11.65 4.54
CA HIS A 165 -16.40 -12.83 4.92
C HIS A 165 -17.21 -12.61 6.20
N HIS A 166 -16.59 -12.02 7.23
CA HIS A 166 -17.29 -11.66 8.48
C HIS A 166 -18.42 -10.65 8.24
N VAL A 167 -18.19 -9.60 7.44
CA VAL A 167 -19.23 -8.60 7.12
C VAL A 167 -20.38 -9.23 6.34
N ALA A 168 -20.10 -10.13 5.40
CA ALA A 168 -21.13 -10.87 4.66
C ALA A 168 -21.98 -11.76 5.57
N GLU A 169 -21.35 -12.49 6.51
CA GLU A 169 -22.08 -13.31 7.49
C GLU A 169 -23.03 -12.48 8.37
N LEU A 170 -22.61 -11.28 8.77
CA LEU A 170 -23.45 -10.37 9.55
C LEU A 170 -24.63 -9.81 8.77
N ALA A 171 -24.45 -9.57 7.47
CA ALA A 171 -25.48 -9.03 6.60
C ALA A 171 -26.48 -10.09 6.12
N GLY A 172 -26.13 -11.38 6.20
CA GLY A 172 -26.98 -12.48 5.78
C GLY A 172 -27.09 -12.59 4.26
N GLU A 173 -28.31 -12.58 3.73
CA GLU A 173 -28.60 -12.73 2.29
C GLU A 173 -28.56 -11.40 1.51
N ASP A 174 -28.11 -10.30 2.12
CA ASP A 174 -28.00 -9.02 1.43
C ASP A 174 -26.96 -9.12 0.28
N PRO A 175 -27.33 -8.90 -0.98
CA PRO A 175 -26.37 -8.90 -2.08
C PRO A 175 -25.48 -7.66 -2.12
N ASP A 176 -25.84 -6.58 -1.41
CA ASP A 176 -25.18 -5.27 -1.52
C ASP A 176 -24.24 -4.96 -0.34
N VAL A 177 -23.54 -6.00 0.13
CA VAL A 177 -22.60 -5.92 1.26
C VAL A 177 -21.31 -5.23 0.82
N PRO A 178 -20.91 -4.12 1.48
CA PRO A 178 -19.67 -3.43 1.13
C PRO A 178 -18.45 -4.30 1.39
N ALA A 179 -17.50 -4.29 0.46
CA ALA A 179 -16.27 -5.06 0.54
C ALA A 179 -15.02 -4.16 0.50
N ILE A 180 -13.96 -4.66 1.11
CA ILE A 180 -12.61 -4.09 0.99
C ILE A 180 -11.78 -4.99 0.09
N ARG A 181 -11.18 -4.39 -0.93
CA ARG A 181 -10.23 -5.03 -1.83
C ARG A 181 -8.89 -4.35 -1.70
N VAL A 182 -7.82 -5.09 -1.95
CA VAL A 182 -6.46 -4.55 -2.03
C VAL A 182 -5.99 -4.71 -3.46
N ALA A 183 -5.50 -3.64 -4.05
CA ALA A 183 -5.02 -3.63 -5.42
C ALA A 183 -3.89 -4.65 -5.62
N THR A 184 -3.93 -5.37 -6.73
CA THR A 184 -2.92 -6.41 -7.04
C THR A 184 -1.58 -5.77 -7.33
N THR A 185 -0.63 -5.98 -6.43
CA THR A 185 0.77 -5.53 -6.51
C THR A 185 1.72 -6.71 -6.73
N VAL A 186 2.69 -6.51 -7.62
CA VAL A 186 3.78 -7.46 -7.90
C VAL A 186 5.13 -6.75 -7.83
N ALA A 187 6.19 -7.53 -7.62
CA ALA A 187 7.56 -7.05 -7.79
C ALA A 187 8.01 -7.33 -9.21
N CYS A 188 8.54 -6.32 -9.88
CA CYS A 188 9.12 -6.46 -11.20
C CYS A 188 10.60 -6.08 -11.20
N PHE A 189 11.38 -6.85 -11.95
CA PHE A 189 12.76 -6.56 -12.27
C PHE A 189 12.82 -5.79 -13.59
N VAL A 190 13.60 -4.72 -13.64
CA VAL A 190 13.78 -3.91 -14.85
C VAL A 190 14.77 -4.61 -15.77
N LEU A 191 14.27 -5.07 -16.92
CA LEU A 191 15.10 -5.66 -17.97
C LEU A 191 15.83 -4.56 -18.74
N ASP A 192 15.09 -3.53 -19.13
CA ASP A 192 15.60 -2.40 -19.89
C ASP A 192 14.69 -1.16 -19.74
N GLY A 193 15.20 0.02 -20.09
CA GLY A 193 14.47 1.27 -19.97
C GLY A 193 15.09 2.42 -20.75
N VAL A 194 14.23 3.24 -21.37
CA VAL A 194 14.66 4.40 -22.16
C VAL A 194 14.91 5.63 -21.27
N ASN A 195 14.29 5.67 -20.09
CA ASN A 195 14.36 6.80 -19.17
C ASN A 195 15.04 6.43 -17.83
N PRO A 196 16.35 6.74 -17.66
CA PRO A 196 17.09 6.44 -16.44
C PRO A 196 16.63 7.25 -15.23
N GLU A 197 15.86 8.33 -15.41
CA GLU A 197 15.31 9.07 -14.27
C GLU A 197 14.26 8.26 -13.51
N ILE A 198 13.64 7.28 -14.17
CA ILE A 198 12.59 6.42 -13.61
C ILE A 198 13.23 5.23 -12.89
N ALA A 199 13.93 4.37 -13.62
CA ALA A 199 14.63 3.21 -13.10
C ALA A 199 15.74 2.76 -14.07
N ASP A 200 16.78 2.14 -13.54
CA ASP A 200 17.86 1.54 -14.33
C ASP A 200 17.61 0.03 -14.52
N ALA A 201 18.16 -0.55 -15.59
CA ALA A 201 18.23 -2.00 -15.73
C ALA A 201 18.90 -2.63 -14.49
N GLY A 202 18.30 -3.70 -13.98
CA GLY A 202 18.74 -4.34 -12.73
C GLY A 202 18.02 -3.88 -11.47
N ASP A 203 17.29 -2.76 -11.50
CA ASP A 203 16.47 -2.33 -10.35
C ASP A 203 15.26 -3.26 -10.18
N THR A 204 14.75 -3.37 -8.94
CA THR A 204 13.44 -3.97 -8.65
C THR A 204 12.46 -2.88 -8.20
N LEU A 205 11.22 -2.96 -8.68
CA LEU A 205 10.18 -1.96 -8.43
C LEU A 205 8.81 -2.61 -8.15
N LEU A 206 7.88 -1.81 -7.63
CA LEU A 206 6.49 -2.25 -7.39
C LEU A 206 5.62 -1.84 -8.57
N LEU A 207 4.86 -2.79 -9.10
CA LEU A 207 3.84 -2.56 -10.10
C LEU A 207 2.48 -2.99 -9.55
N THR A 208 1.52 -2.08 -9.54
CA THR A 208 0.17 -2.33 -8.99
C THR A 208 -0.89 -2.09 -10.06
N LEU A 209 -1.84 -3.00 -10.24
CA LEU A 209 -3.01 -2.77 -11.09
C LEU A 209 -3.95 -1.77 -10.43
N PHE A 210 -4.04 -0.56 -10.99
CA PHE A 210 -4.76 0.54 -10.37
C PHE A 210 -5.17 1.61 -11.39
N ASP A 211 -6.47 1.91 -11.47
CA ASP A 211 -7.06 2.82 -12.46
C ASP A 211 -7.84 3.98 -11.81
N ALA A 212 -7.24 4.62 -10.81
CA ALA A 212 -7.87 5.77 -10.17
C ALA A 212 -7.08 7.06 -10.41
N LYS A 213 -7.82 8.14 -10.65
CA LYS A 213 -7.23 9.48 -10.79
C LYS A 213 -6.96 10.16 -9.44
N ASN A 214 -7.82 9.93 -8.46
CA ASN A 214 -7.73 10.54 -7.14
C ASN A 214 -7.53 9.46 -6.08
N LEU A 215 -6.84 9.81 -5.00
CA LEU A 215 -6.68 8.97 -3.82
C LEU A 215 -7.23 9.68 -2.58
N THR A 216 -7.69 8.88 -1.63
CA THR A 216 -8.16 9.36 -0.33
C THR A 216 -7.48 8.56 0.77
N LYS A 217 -7.08 9.25 1.85
CA LYS A 217 -6.61 8.61 3.08
C LYS A 217 -7.79 8.34 3.99
N PHE A 218 -7.94 7.09 4.36
CA PHE A 218 -9.01 6.63 5.24
C PHE A 218 -8.53 6.47 6.68
N VAL A 219 -7.30 5.99 6.89
CA VAL A 219 -6.66 5.87 8.21
C VAL A 219 -5.18 6.17 8.08
N PHE A 220 -4.72 7.24 8.74
CA PHE A 220 -3.32 7.65 8.70
C PHE A 220 -2.81 8.19 10.03
N GLU A 221 -3.37 9.29 10.53
CA GLU A 221 -2.97 9.85 11.83
C GLU A 221 -4.13 10.07 12.81
N GLY A 222 -5.35 9.68 12.43
CA GLY A 222 -6.55 9.86 13.24
C GLY A 222 -7.17 11.26 13.12
N ALA A 223 -6.67 12.07 12.18
CA ALA A 223 -7.27 13.35 11.80
C ALA A 223 -8.21 13.21 10.59
N GLU A 224 -8.24 12.04 9.96
CA GLU A 224 -9.07 11.75 8.79
C GLU A 224 -10.55 11.66 9.17
N ASP A 225 -11.43 11.88 8.18
CA ASP A 225 -12.87 11.71 8.36
C ASP A 225 -13.19 10.26 8.75
N PHE A 226 -14.07 10.12 9.74
CA PHE A 226 -14.45 8.80 10.23
C PHE A 226 -15.38 8.12 9.23
N LEU A 227 -14.84 7.19 8.44
CA LEU A 227 -15.60 6.24 7.66
C LEU A 227 -15.61 4.88 8.37
N GLU A 228 -16.80 4.33 8.60
CA GLU A 228 -16.96 3.12 9.41
C GLU A 228 -16.24 1.90 8.81
N LEU A 229 -16.39 1.63 7.52
CA LEU A 229 -15.82 0.45 6.87
C LEU A 229 -14.27 0.37 6.98
N PRO A 230 -13.48 1.38 6.58
CA PRO A 230 -12.02 1.30 6.68
C PRO A 230 -11.54 1.36 8.13
N GLN A 231 -12.26 2.05 9.03
CA GLN A 231 -11.93 2.09 10.46
C GLN A 231 -12.21 0.75 11.14
N ALA A 232 -13.29 0.06 10.77
CA ALA A 232 -13.59 -1.28 11.24
C ALA A 232 -12.56 -2.29 10.73
N PHE A 233 -12.13 -2.18 9.47
CA PHE A 233 -11.04 -3.01 8.94
C PHE A 233 -9.71 -2.78 9.64
N PHE A 234 -9.33 -1.52 9.89
CA PHE A 234 -8.16 -1.18 10.69
C PHE A 234 -8.18 -1.86 12.07
N HIS A 235 -9.33 -1.86 12.73
CA HIS A 235 -9.55 -2.57 14.00
C HIS A 235 -9.52 -4.09 13.84
N PHE A 236 -10.16 -4.61 12.80
CA PHE A 236 -10.19 -6.04 12.54
C PHE A 236 -8.80 -6.63 12.36
N VAL A 237 -7.87 -5.94 11.66
CA VAL A 237 -6.48 -6.41 11.51
C VAL A 237 -5.79 -6.55 12.88
N LEU A 238 -5.92 -5.54 13.75
CA LEU A 238 -5.32 -5.59 15.08
C LEU A 238 -5.95 -6.69 15.95
N TRP A 239 -7.27 -6.82 15.92
CA TRP A 239 -7.99 -7.84 16.69
C TRP A 239 -7.67 -9.25 16.21
N SER A 240 -7.78 -9.51 14.91
CA SER A 240 -7.60 -10.84 14.31
C SER A 240 -6.16 -11.34 14.36
N SER A 241 -5.17 -10.43 14.44
CA SER A 241 -3.76 -10.77 14.67
C SER A 241 -3.39 -10.98 16.15
N GLY A 242 -4.35 -10.78 17.08
CA GLY A 242 -4.08 -10.82 18.52
C GLY A 242 -3.21 -9.65 19.01
N GLY A 243 -3.23 -8.53 18.29
CA GLY A 243 -2.45 -7.34 18.61
C GLY A 243 -1.02 -7.31 18.03
N LYS A 244 -0.63 -8.33 17.25
CA LYS A 244 0.72 -8.46 16.69
C LYS A 244 0.93 -7.58 15.46
N GLU A 245 -0.12 -7.34 14.71
CA GLU A 245 -0.06 -6.62 13.45
C GLU A 245 -1.03 -5.45 13.46
N LEU A 246 -0.61 -4.32 12.91
CA LEU A 246 -1.43 -3.13 12.77
C LEU A 246 -1.27 -2.63 11.34
N VAL A 247 -2.36 -2.60 10.58
CA VAL A 247 -2.33 -1.96 9.26
C VAL A 247 -2.24 -0.45 9.44
N ALA A 248 -1.46 0.23 8.63
CA ALA A 248 -1.30 1.67 8.61
C ALA A 248 -1.40 2.17 7.17
N ASP A 249 -1.58 3.48 7.02
CA ASP A 249 -1.66 4.12 5.70
C ASP A 249 -2.80 3.60 4.81
N LEU A 250 -3.97 3.34 5.39
CA LEU A 250 -5.12 2.90 4.59
C LEU A 250 -5.54 4.03 3.67
N GLN A 251 -5.32 3.83 2.38
CA GLN A 251 -5.62 4.78 1.32
C GLN A 251 -6.08 4.05 0.07
N GLY A 252 -6.81 4.75 -0.79
CA GLY A 252 -7.36 4.14 -1.99
C GLY A 252 -8.49 4.98 -2.56
N ILE A 253 -9.46 4.28 -3.14
CA ILE A 253 -10.70 4.87 -3.63
C ILE A 253 -11.91 4.12 -3.11
N GLN A 254 -13.00 4.87 -2.98
CA GLN A 254 -14.32 4.29 -2.81
C GLN A 254 -14.99 4.16 -4.19
N GLN A 255 -15.36 2.93 -4.53
CA GLN A 255 -16.13 2.60 -5.73
C GLN A 255 -17.52 2.18 -5.26
N GLU A 256 -18.49 3.09 -5.38
CA GLU A 256 -19.84 2.89 -4.84
C GLU A 256 -19.81 2.63 -3.32
N ARG A 257 -19.96 1.37 -2.90
CA ARG A 257 -19.90 0.93 -1.51
C ARG A 257 -18.58 0.24 -1.14
N ASP A 258 -17.83 -0.19 -2.14
CA ASP A 258 -16.59 -0.92 -1.96
C ASP A 258 -15.40 0.02 -1.81
N LEU A 259 -14.36 -0.46 -1.15
CA LEU A 259 -13.08 0.22 -1.06
C LEU A 259 -12.01 -0.58 -1.78
N LEU A 260 -11.35 0.05 -2.75
CA LEU A 260 -10.11 -0.47 -3.34
C LEU A 260 -8.93 0.23 -2.69
N LEU A 261 -8.26 -0.46 -1.78
CA LEU A 261 -7.06 0.00 -1.11
C LEU A 261 -5.84 -0.16 -2.00
N VAL A 262 -4.91 0.78 -1.91
CA VAL A 262 -3.64 0.74 -2.61
C VAL A 262 -2.49 1.01 -1.64
N ASP A 263 -1.40 0.27 -1.81
CA ASP A 263 -0.18 0.43 -1.03
C ASP A 263 -0.39 0.49 0.51
N PRO A 264 -1.22 -0.39 1.12
CA PRO A 264 -1.35 -0.42 2.57
C PRO A 264 -0.03 -0.90 3.21
N VAL A 265 0.27 -0.39 4.41
CA VAL A 265 1.49 -0.77 5.13
C VAL A 265 1.12 -1.63 6.32
N LEU A 266 1.81 -2.75 6.52
CA LEU A 266 1.62 -3.58 7.70
C LEU A 266 2.74 -3.30 8.70
N LEU A 267 2.37 -2.94 9.92
CA LEU A 267 3.29 -2.79 11.04
C LEU A 267 3.24 -4.07 11.87
N THR A 268 4.30 -4.86 11.82
CA THR A 268 4.44 -6.09 12.59
C THR A 268 5.25 -5.81 13.84
N THR A 269 4.89 -6.44 14.97
CA THR A 269 5.88 -6.70 16.03
C THR A 269 7.02 -7.45 15.35
N GLY A 270 8.20 -6.84 15.21
CA GLY A 270 9.35 -7.53 14.61
C GLY A 270 9.57 -8.89 15.27
N ASP A 271 10.21 -9.82 14.57
CA ASP A 271 10.74 -11.02 15.20
C ASP A 271 11.65 -10.54 16.33
N LEU A 272 11.20 -10.73 17.57
CA LEU A 272 11.98 -10.34 18.74
C LEU A 272 13.33 -11.02 18.60
N ASP A 273 14.40 -10.24 18.55
CA ASP A 273 15.73 -10.81 18.55
C ASP A 273 15.86 -11.68 19.81
N ILE A 274 16.67 -12.74 19.76
CA ILE A 274 16.91 -13.61 20.92
C ILE A 274 17.35 -12.77 22.13
N SER A 275 18.09 -11.70 21.89
CA SER A 275 18.49 -10.70 22.88
C SER A 275 17.29 -10.00 23.55
N GLU A 276 16.25 -9.67 22.77
CA GLU A 276 15.00 -9.07 23.27
C GLU A 276 14.13 -10.10 24.00
N LEU A 277 14.06 -11.33 23.50
CA LEU A 277 13.38 -12.45 24.17
C LEU A 277 14.02 -12.76 25.54
N LEU A 278 15.35 -12.74 25.63
CA LEU A 278 16.09 -12.95 26.88
C LEU A 278 15.86 -11.78 27.85
N SER A 279 15.79 -10.56 27.34
CA SER A 279 15.46 -9.37 28.15
C SER A 279 14.02 -9.44 28.68
N LEU A 280 13.07 -9.90 27.87
CA LEU A 280 11.68 -10.16 28.26
C LEU A 280 11.55 -11.28 29.32
N ALA A 281 12.36 -12.34 29.22
CA ALA A 281 12.35 -13.42 30.20
C ALA A 281 12.85 -12.99 31.60
N THR A 282 13.73 -11.98 31.66
CA THR A 282 14.22 -11.42 32.94
C THR A 282 13.36 -10.29 33.49
N SER A 283 12.48 -9.70 32.68
CA SER A 283 11.56 -8.64 33.10
C SER A 283 10.21 -9.24 33.51
N THR A 284 10.05 -9.48 34.81
CA THR A 284 8.81 -9.98 35.39
C THR A 284 7.66 -8.97 35.20
N GLY A 285 6.84 -9.16 34.16
CA GLY A 285 5.43 -8.73 34.17
C GLY A 285 5.02 -7.52 33.32
N THR A 286 5.89 -6.93 32.51
CA THR A 286 5.49 -5.89 31.55
C THR A 286 5.36 -6.49 30.15
N GLY A 287 4.14 -6.53 29.60
CA GLY A 287 3.92 -6.97 28.21
C GLY A 287 4.84 -6.23 27.25
N SER A 288 5.22 -6.85 26.12
CA SER A 288 6.25 -6.31 25.23
C SER A 288 5.95 -4.84 24.85
N ASP A 289 6.97 -3.98 24.95
CA ASP A 289 6.86 -2.55 24.67
C ASP A 289 6.22 -2.26 23.30
N PHE A 290 6.40 -3.18 22.36
CA PHE A 290 5.83 -3.10 21.02
C PHE A 290 4.31 -3.30 20.98
N GLN A 291 3.76 -4.30 21.69
CA GLN A 291 2.31 -4.48 21.76
C GLN A 291 1.65 -3.27 22.42
N THR A 292 2.36 -2.66 23.38
CA THR A 292 1.99 -1.39 23.99
C THR A 292 2.05 -0.23 23.00
N CYS A 293 3.05 -0.18 22.10
CA CYS A 293 3.18 0.84 21.05
C CYS A 293 2.07 0.74 20.00
N ASN A 294 1.83 -0.45 19.43
CA ASN A 294 0.74 -0.66 18.47
C ASN A 294 -0.63 -0.33 19.08
N ARG A 295 -0.84 -0.64 20.38
CA ARG A 295 -2.07 -0.24 21.08
C ARG A 295 -2.19 1.27 21.24
N LYS A 296 -1.09 1.99 21.52
CA LYS A 296 -1.07 3.46 21.57
C LYS A 296 -1.34 4.07 20.18
N ARG A 297 -0.70 3.55 19.13
CA ARG A 297 -0.95 3.94 17.72
C ARG A 297 -2.41 3.73 17.35
N PHE A 298 -2.93 2.54 17.64
CA PHE A 298 -4.34 2.23 17.41
C PHE A 298 -5.25 3.26 18.09
N ASN A 299 -5.06 3.52 19.39
CA ASN A 299 -5.93 4.44 20.11
C ASN A 299 -5.84 5.88 19.58
N LEU A 300 -4.73 6.24 18.95
CA LEU A 300 -4.55 7.53 18.29
C LEU A 300 -5.27 7.57 16.93
N TRP A 301 -5.13 6.52 16.12
CA TRP A 301 -5.61 6.48 14.73
C TRP A 301 -7.07 6.01 14.59
N HIS A 302 -7.60 5.36 15.62
CA HIS A 302 -8.99 4.90 15.69
C HIS A 302 -9.76 5.64 16.79
N PRO A 303 -10.40 6.77 16.47
CA PRO A 303 -10.96 7.67 17.47
C PRO A 303 -12.20 7.11 18.18
N ARG A 304 -12.89 6.12 17.58
CA ARG A 304 -14.07 5.46 18.16
C ARG A 304 -14.37 4.15 17.45
N CYS A 305 -14.95 3.20 18.19
CA CYS A 305 -15.50 1.97 17.60
C CYS A 305 -16.96 2.22 17.17
N ALA A 306 -17.30 1.81 15.94
CA ALA A 306 -18.66 1.86 15.41
C ALA A 306 -19.34 0.48 15.50
N GLN A 307 -20.50 0.30 14.85
CA GLN A 307 -21.30 -0.93 14.96
C GLN A 307 -20.53 -2.12 14.37
N LEU A 308 -19.87 -1.95 13.23
CA LEU A 308 -19.06 -3.02 12.63
C LEU A 308 -17.93 -3.48 13.57
N CYS A 309 -17.25 -2.56 14.27
CA CYS A 309 -16.23 -2.92 15.26
C CYS A 309 -16.77 -3.80 16.39
N GLN A 310 -17.97 -3.47 16.89
CA GLN A 310 -18.59 -4.17 18.01
C GLN A 310 -19.02 -5.59 17.66
N SER A 311 -19.23 -5.88 16.38
CA SER A 311 -19.63 -7.22 15.91
C SER A 311 -18.56 -8.29 16.13
N PHE A 312 -17.26 -7.92 16.09
CA PHE A 312 -16.14 -8.84 16.30
C PHE A 312 -15.36 -8.55 17.59
N ASP A 313 -15.43 -7.34 18.14
CA ASP A 313 -14.78 -6.96 19.40
C ASP A 313 -15.76 -6.23 20.34
N PRO A 314 -16.78 -6.93 20.87
CA PRO A 314 -17.84 -6.33 21.69
C PRO A 314 -17.34 -5.81 23.05
N GLN A 315 -16.20 -6.30 23.53
CA GLN A 315 -15.64 -5.90 24.82
C GLN A 315 -14.93 -4.55 24.74
N ARG A 316 -14.55 -4.12 23.53
CA ARG A 316 -13.78 -2.91 23.36
C ARG A 316 -14.65 -1.67 23.32
N ARG A 317 -14.48 -0.83 24.34
CA ARG A 317 -14.98 0.55 24.34
C ARG A 317 -13.92 1.41 23.64
N GLY A 318 -14.35 2.19 22.63
CA GLY A 318 -13.44 3.01 21.82
C GLY A 318 -12.50 3.89 22.66
N GLY A 319 -11.35 4.25 22.08
CA GLY A 319 -10.41 5.18 22.72
C GLY A 319 -11.10 6.50 23.05
N ASN A 320 -10.77 7.09 24.21
CA ASN A 320 -11.35 8.32 24.76
C ASN A 320 -12.01 9.19 23.69
N THR A 321 -13.35 9.18 23.65
CA THR A 321 -14.12 10.13 22.85
C THR A 321 -13.54 11.52 23.12
N ARG A 322 -12.92 12.16 22.13
CA ARG A 322 -12.69 13.60 22.18
C ARG A 322 -14.04 14.19 22.57
N ARG A 323 -14.11 14.81 23.75
CA ARG A 323 -15.34 15.36 24.31
C ARG A 323 -15.91 16.33 23.27
N ALA A 324 -16.88 15.88 22.48
CA ALA A 324 -17.44 16.63 21.36
C ALA A 324 -18.24 17.87 21.82
N CYS A 325 -18.26 18.16 23.11
CA CYS A 325 -19.07 19.21 23.71
C CYS A 325 -18.29 20.21 24.56
N GLY A 326 -16.96 20.14 24.71
CA GLY A 326 -16.20 21.16 25.47
C GLY A 326 -16.57 21.32 26.94
N VAL A 327 -17.56 20.58 27.44
CA VAL A 327 -17.98 20.59 28.84
C VAL A 327 -17.19 19.51 29.58
N PRO A 328 -16.37 19.85 30.58
CA PRO A 328 -15.92 18.87 31.55
C PRO A 328 -17.15 18.45 32.34
N LEU A 329 -17.62 17.20 32.17
CA LEU A 329 -18.59 16.63 33.10
C LEU A 329 -17.83 16.08 34.30
N PRO A 330 -17.92 16.70 35.50
CA PRO A 330 -17.66 15.98 36.73
C PRO A 330 -18.90 15.10 36.99
N ASN A 331 -18.69 13.80 37.20
CA ASN A 331 -19.68 12.93 37.83
C ASN A 331 -21.03 12.79 37.11
N CYS A 332 -21.10 12.00 36.04
CA CYS A 332 -22.31 11.22 35.73
C CYS A 332 -22.15 9.79 36.26
N GLY A 333 -21.92 9.68 37.56
CA GLY A 333 -22.23 8.46 38.31
C GLY A 333 -23.71 8.49 38.66
N VAL A 334 -24.55 7.89 37.82
CA VAL A 334 -25.91 7.53 38.23
C VAL A 334 -25.75 6.29 39.11
N GLY A 335 -25.60 6.53 40.42
CA GLY A 335 -25.87 5.52 41.43
C GLY A 335 -27.36 5.20 41.38
N GLY A 336 -27.69 3.96 41.04
CA GLY A 336 -29.02 3.41 41.11
C GLY A 336 -28.89 1.90 41.28
N GLY A 337 -29.02 1.45 42.52
CA GLY A 337 -28.91 0.04 42.95
C GLY A 337 -28.00 -0.12 44.14
#